data_AF-A0A0G0VGG6-F1
#
_entry.id   AF-A0A0G0VGG6-F1
#
_cell.length_a   1.000
_cell.length_b   1.000
_cell.length_c   1.000
_cell.angle_alpha   90.00
_cell.angle_beta   90.00
_cell.angle_gamma   90.00
#
_symmetry.space_group_name_H-M   'P 1'
#
loop_
_entity.id
_entity.type
_entity.pdbx_description
1 polymer ?
#
loop_
_entity_poly.entity_id
_entity_poly.type
_entity_poly.pdbx_seq_one_letter_code
_entity_poly.pdbx_strand_id
1 'polypeptide(L)'
;MVSPVKTNLKNHFVINGPDVNLLKGKRVVIVDDVVTTGSTFYAIEKLMEQIGAKVVAKVAVFKQGDNLHINNENTIFVSSLPTFTT
;
A
#
# COMPACT_ATOMS: atom_id res chain seq x y z
N MET A 1 -31.03 -5.44 -8.43
CA MET A 1 -29.69 -5.34 -7.82
C MET A 1 -28.70 -5.22 -8.96
N VAL A 2 -28.09 -4.04 -9.15
CA VAL A 2 -27.08 -3.84 -10.20
C VAL A 2 -25.73 -4.21 -9.64
N SER A 3 -25.09 -5.22 -10.22
CA SER A 3 -23.73 -5.59 -9.88
C SER A 3 -22.78 -4.46 -10.29
N PRO A 4 -21.77 -4.11 -9.46
CA PRO A 4 -20.79 -3.09 -9.83
C PRO A 4 -20.09 -3.48 -11.14
N VAL A 5 -19.92 -2.51 -12.04
CA VAL A 5 -19.08 -2.69 -13.24
C VAL A 5 -17.64 -2.76 -12.76
N LYS A 6 -17.05 -3.96 -12.79
CA LYS A 6 -15.64 -4.17 -12.47
C LYS A 6 -14.83 -3.99 -13.75
N THR A 7 -14.12 -2.87 -13.86
CA THR A 7 -13.10 -2.73 -14.89
C THR A 7 -11.91 -3.61 -14.50
N ASN A 8 -11.56 -4.59 -15.34
CA ASN A 8 -10.36 -5.45 -15.20
C ASN A 8 -9.05 -4.68 -15.47
N LEU A 9 -8.96 -3.42 -15.04
CA LEU A 9 -7.70 -2.71 -15.00
C LEU A 9 -6.92 -3.33 -13.84
N LYS A 10 -5.90 -4.14 -14.17
CA LYS A 10 -4.85 -4.52 -13.21
C LYS A 10 -4.45 -3.24 -12.46
N ASN A 11 -4.40 -3.29 -11.12
CA ASN A 11 -4.05 -2.16 -10.28
C ASN A 11 -2.70 -1.57 -10.73
N HIS A 12 -2.73 -0.48 -11.51
CA HIS A 12 -1.53 0.23 -11.94
C HIS A 12 -1.28 1.36 -10.95
N PHE A 13 -0.16 1.28 -10.25
CA PHE A 13 0.39 2.39 -9.49
C PHE A 13 1.28 3.19 -10.43
N VAL A 14 1.02 4.48 -10.51
CA VAL A 14 1.75 5.39 -11.39
C VAL A 14 2.39 6.47 -10.53
N ILE A 15 3.64 6.77 -10.84
CA ILE A 15 4.36 7.91 -10.29
C ILE A 15 4.77 8.83 -11.43
N ASN A 16 4.73 10.14 -11.20
CA ASN A 16 5.17 11.08 -12.22
C ASN A 16 6.71 11.07 -12.35
N GLY A 17 7.24 11.48 -13.50
CA GLY A 17 8.68 11.49 -13.77
C GLY A 17 9.51 12.37 -12.80
N PRO A 18 9.08 13.61 -12.47
CA PRO A 18 9.78 14.44 -11.49
C PRO A 18 9.95 13.78 -10.11
N ASP A 19 8.92 13.07 -9.63
CA ASP A 19 8.96 12.39 -8.33
C ASP A 19 9.92 11.20 -8.33
N VAL A 20 10.13 10.54 -9.47
CA VAL A 20 11.18 9.52 -9.62
C VAL A 20 12.55 10.12 -9.29
N ASN A 21 12.86 11.32 -9.80
CA ASN A 21 14.12 11.99 -9.54
C ASN A 21 14.25 12.40 -8.07
N LEU A 22 13.15 12.80 -7.43
CA LEU A 22 13.11 13.15 -6.02
C LEU A 22 13.39 11.95 -5.11
N LEU A 23 12.84 10.78 -5.47
CA LEU A 23 12.83 9.57 -4.62
C LEU A 23 14.04 8.66 -4.84
N LYS A 24 14.70 8.73 -6.01
CA LYS A 24 15.85 7.87 -6.33
C LYS A 24 16.95 7.96 -5.27
N GLY A 25 17.36 6.81 -4.74
CA GLY A 25 18.39 6.69 -3.70
C GLY A 25 17.95 7.16 -2.31
N LYS A 26 16.69 7.55 -2.11
CA LYS A 26 16.17 7.98 -0.81
C LYS A 26 15.67 6.80 0.02
N ARG A 27 15.63 7.02 1.34
CA ARG A 27 14.90 6.17 2.28
C ARG A 27 13.49 6.75 2.42
N VAL A 28 12.48 5.95 2.13
CA VAL A 28 11.09 6.39 2.04
C VAL A 28 10.19 5.59 2.97
N VAL A 29 9.11 6.21 3.42
CA VAL A 29 8.04 5.57 4.19
C VAL A 29 6.78 5.58 3.33
N ILE A 30 6.12 4.44 3.23
CA ILE A 30 4.80 4.35 2.60
C ILE A 30 3.76 4.66 3.67
N VAL A 31 2.83 5.57 3.38
CA VAL A 31 1.77 5.99 4.30
C VAL A 31 0.42 5.79 3.62
N ASP A 32 -0.52 5.18 4.33
CA ASP A 32 -1.90 4.97 3.88
C ASP A 32 -2.90 5.23 5.02
N ASP A 33 -4.19 5.35 4.72
CA ASP A 33 -5.22 5.52 5.76
C ASP A 33 -5.62 4.17 6.38
N VAL A 34 -6.00 3.21 5.53
CA VAL A 34 -6.53 1.90 5.92
C VAL A 34 -5.90 0.81 5.07
N VAL A 35 -5.42 -0.25 5.72
CA VAL A 35 -4.89 -1.44 5.05
C VAL A 35 -5.76 -2.66 5.32
N THR A 36 -6.15 -3.34 4.25
CA THR A 36 -6.92 -4.60 4.31
C THR A 36 -6.02 -5.82 4.09
N THR A 37 -5.67 -6.10 2.83
CA THR A 37 -4.82 -7.27 2.48
C THR A 37 -3.33 -6.93 2.43
N GLY A 38 -2.99 -5.64 2.31
CA GLY A 38 -1.62 -5.18 2.10
C GLY A 38 -1.15 -5.20 0.64
N SER A 39 -2.02 -5.52 -0.33
CA SER A 39 -1.66 -5.53 -1.75
C SER A 39 -1.17 -4.17 -2.26
N THR A 40 -1.75 -3.07 -1.76
CA THR A 40 -1.30 -1.69 -2.04
C THR A 40 0.15 -1.47 -1.59
N PHE A 41 0.47 -1.82 -0.34
CA PHE A 41 1.84 -1.71 0.16
C PHE A 41 2.83 -2.53 -0.65
N TYR A 42 2.48 -3.77 -1.01
CA TYR A 42 3.34 -4.61 -1.84
C TYR A 42 3.60 -3.99 -3.21
N ALA A 43 2.56 -3.49 -3.88
CA ALA A 43 2.69 -2.89 -5.20
C ALA A 43 3.50 -1.59 -5.18
N ILE A 44 3.30 -0.74 -4.17
CA ILE A 44 4.09 0.49 -4.00
C ILE A 44 5.54 0.15 -3.63
N GLU A 45 5.79 -0.87 -2.81
CA GLU A 45 7.14 -1.34 -2.48
C GLU A 45 7.89 -1.78 -3.75
N LYS A 46 7.23 -2.52 -4.65
CA LYS A 46 7.77 -2.87 -5.98
C LYS A 46 8.03 -1.65 -6.87
N LEU A 47 7.14 -0.66 -6.84
CA LEU A 47 7.36 0.60 -7.57
C LEU A 47 8.59 1.36 -7.01
N MET A 48 8.75 1.41 -5.69
CA MET A 48 9.91 2.03 -5.05
C MET A 48 11.23 1.30 -5.38
N GLU A 49 11.21 -0.04 -5.41
CA GLU A 49 12.35 -0.85 -5.87
C GLU A 49 12.75 -0.46 -7.31
N GLN A 50 11.78 -0.31 -8.22
CA GLN A 50 12.03 0.09 -9.62
C GLN A 50 12.63 1.50 -9.75
N ILE A 51 12.23 2.42 -8.87
CA ILE A 51 12.76 3.79 -8.80
C ILE A 51 14.19 3.81 -8.22
N GLY A 52 14.60 2.75 -7.51
CA GLY A 52 15.83 2.71 -6.73
C GLY A 52 15.72 3.45 -5.40
N ALA A 53 14.51 3.54 -4.84
CA ALA A 53 14.25 4.03 -3.48
C ALA A 53 14.19 2.86 -2.50
N LYS A 54 14.61 3.08 -1.25
CA LYS A 54 14.54 2.08 -0.17
C LYS A 54 13.35 2.35 0.74
N VAL A 55 12.35 1.49 0.70
CA VAL A 55 11.26 1.52 1.70
C VAL A 55 11.84 1.08 3.04
N VAL A 56 11.68 1.93 4.07
CA VAL A 56 12.18 1.65 5.43
C VAL A 56 11.09 1.40 6.44
N ALA A 57 9.86 1.82 6.14
CA ALA A 57 8.67 1.51 6.93
C ALA A 57 7.41 1.61 6.06
N LYS A 58 6.37 0.92 6.50
CA LYS A 58 5.01 0.98 5.96
C LYS A 58 4.09 1.38 7.11
N VAL A 59 3.30 2.43 6.95
CA VAL A 59 2.47 2.99 8.03
C VAL A 59 1.05 3.16 7.53
N ALA A 60 0.08 2.72 8.33
CA ALA A 60 -1.30 3.12 8.15
C ALA A 60 -1.98 3.48 9.46
N VAL A 61 -3.04 4.27 9.40
CA VAL A 61 -3.81 4.59 10.62
C VAL A 61 -4.53 3.34 11.09
N PHE A 62 -5.19 2.63 10.18
CA PHE A 62 -5.97 1.45 10.53
C PHE A 62 -5.56 0.20 9.74
N LYS A 63 -5.58 -0.96 10.41
CA LYS A 63 -5.72 -2.25 9.75
C LYS A 63 -7.18 -2.70 9.77
N GLN A 64 -7.70 -3.29 8.71
CA GLN A 64 -9.07 -3.79 8.65
C GLN A 64 -9.09 -5.29 8.29
N GLY A 65 -9.70 -6.07 9.19
CA GLY A 65 -9.80 -7.52 9.05
C GLY A 65 -8.49 -8.27 9.33
N ASP A 66 -8.56 -9.59 9.17
CA ASP A 66 -7.49 -10.51 9.59
C ASP A 66 -6.62 -11.02 8.42
N ASN A 67 -6.97 -10.66 7.18
CA ASN A 67 -6.29 -11.11 5.96
C ASN A 67 -5.03 -10.30 5.63
N LEU A 68 -4.36 -9.77 6.64
CA LEU A 68 -3.19 -8.93 6.45
C LEU A 68 -1.97 -9.82 6.14
N HIS A 69 -1.68 -10.00 4.86
CA HIS A 69 -0.55 -10.82 4.38
C HIS A 69 0.71 -9.97 4.21
N ILE A 70 1.08 -9.22 5.24
CA ILE A 70 2.29 -8.37 5.22
C ILE A 70 3.35 -9.02 6.08
N ASN A 71 4.59 -9.07 5.59
CA ASN A 71 5.73 -9.43 6.42
C ASN A 71 5.94 -8.29 7.45
N ASN A 72 5.76 -8.59 8.74
CA ASN A 72 5.55 -7.60 9.80
C ASN A 72 6.78 -6.74 10.14
N GLU A 73 7.94 -7.02 9.55
CA GLU A 73 9.15 -6.24 9.79
C GLU A 73 8.96 -4.80 9.26
N ASN A 74 8.79 -3.84 10.17
CA ASN A 74 8.60 -2.40 9.92
C ASN A 74 7.24 -1.98 9.32
N THR A 75 6.16 -2.71 9.63
CA THR A 75 4.79 -2.24 9.34
C THR A 75 4.10 -1.77 10.62
N ILE A 76 3.58 -0.54 10.61
CA ILE A 76 3.04 0.15 11.78
C ILE A 76 1.58 0.50 11.55
N PHE A 77 0.72 0.17 12.51
CA PHE A 77 -0.69 0.53 12.54
C PHE A 77 -1.03 1.24 13.84
N VAL A 78 -1.87 2.28 13.80
CA VAL A 78 -2.34 2.96 15.02
C VAL A 78 -3.44 2.16 15.70
N SER A 79 -4.42 1.66 14.93
CA SER A 79 -5.52 0.86 15.47
C SER A 79 -6.10 -0.12 14.43
N SER A 80 -7.19 -0.80 14.77
CA SER A 80 -7.88 -1.77 13.90
C SER A 80 -9.34 -1.35 13.69
N LEU A 81 -9.84 -1.49 12.46
CA LEU A 81 -11.25 -1.31 12.12
C LEU A 81 -11.99 -2.64 12.17
N PRO A 82 -13.25 -2.66 12.65
CA PRO A 82 -14.08 -3.85 12.62
C PRO A 82 -14.42 -4.24 11.18
N THR A 83 -14.62 -5.53 10.97
CA THR A 83 -15.22 -6.06 9.74
C THR A 83 -16.71 -6.29 9.97
N PHE A 84 -17.52 -5.92 8.98
CA PHE A 84 -18.95 -6.17 9.00
C PHE A 84 -19.26 -7.20 7.92
N THR A 85 -19.88 -8.29 8.31
CA THR A 85 -20.46 -9.27 7.38
C THR A 85 -21.95 -9.03 7.26
N THR A 86 -22.50 -9.22 6.07
CA THR A 86 -23.96 -9.20 5.84
C THR A 86 -24.58 -10.54 6.17
#